data_AF-A0A9D1P2H5-F1
#
_entry.id   AF-A0A9D1P2H5-F1
#
_cell.length_a   1.000
_cell.length_b   1.000
_cell.length_c   1.000
_cell.angle_alpha   90.00
_cell.angle_beta   90.00
_cell.angle_gamma   90.00
#
_symmetry.space_group_name_H-M   'P 1'
#
loop_
_entity.id
_entity.type
_entity.pdbx_description
1 polymer ?
#
loop_
_entity_poly.entity_id
_entity_poly.type
_entity_poly.pdbx_seq_one_letter_code
_entity_poly.pdbx_strand_id
1 'polypeptide(L)'
;MPSTYAHFVFGKKVFRKQPEKVRELIRNNRWLYLIGLHGPDILFYYKALTSNPVNTVGFSQHDRPAAEFFEPAAAVCSRLSGGRREAALSYLLGFICHFALDSMCHSYVEKKIQVSGISHTEIEVEFDRMLMVRDGLDPLRHSLTGHIRPTAGNAAVIADFFPDITQEQAERALRSMVWYNRLLLAPGAGKRALICAVLKLSGNYEAMRGQLVNRNTNLACLDSSIRLEKLMERAVPLSVRLSKNFLRFLEGRGRLDPYFEKTFGAGGGWREIPVLSLQEELRYEV
;
A
#
# COMPACT_ATOMS: atom_id res chain seq x y z
N MET A 1 -4.08 5.03 2.99
CA MET A 1 -3.13 4.05 2.53
C MET A 1 -1.85 4.16 3.35
N PRO A 2 -1.60 3.32 4.39
CA PRO A 2 -0.27 3.19 4.99
C PRO A 2 0.80 3.38 3.91
N SER A 3 1.77 4.25 4.15
CA SER A 3 2.55 4.75 3.02
C SER A 3 3.50 3.66 2.47
N THR A 4 4.25 4.03 1.45
CA THR A 4 5.06 3.11 0.63
C THR A 4 6.02 2.24 1.47
N TYR A 5 6.64 2.78 2.52
CA TYR A 5 7.62 2.02 3.30
C TYR A 5 6.96 1.01 4.24
N ALA A 6 5.82 1.38 4.86
CA ALA A 6 5.04 0.48 5.70
C ALA A 6 4.63 -0.78 4.95
N HIS A 7 4.11 -0.66 3.72
CA HIS A 7 3.80 -1.84 2.90
C HIS A 7 5.04 -2.66 2.54
N PHE A 8 6.17 -2.01 2.27
CA PHE A 8 7.43 -2.71 2.01
C PHE A 8 7.91 -3.54 3.22
N VAL A 9 7.91 -2.93 4.41
CA VAL A 9 8.27 -3.61 5.67
C VAL A 9 7.29 -4.75 5.97
N PHE A 10 5.99 -4.49 5.83
CA PHE A 10 4.94 -5.49 6.02
C PHE A 10 5.10 -6.68 5.07
N GLY A 11 5.27 -6.43 3.78
CA GLY A 11 5.50 -7.46 2.78
C GLY A 11 6.73 -8.33 3.10
N LYS A 12 7.82 -7.73 3.59
CA LYS A 12 8.99 -8.51 4.07
C LYS A 12 8.65 -9.41 5.27
N LYS A 13 7.84 -8.94 6.21
CA LYS A 13 7.38 -9.75 7.36
C LYS A 13 6.52 -10.91 6.90
N VAL A 14 5.54 -10.65 6.03
CA VAL A 14 4.66 -11.69 5.45
C VAL A 14 5.47 -12.71 4.66
N PHE A 15 6.34 -12.25 3.75
CA PHE A 15 7.22 -13.12 2.95
C PHE A 15 7.99 -14.12 3.82
N ARG A 16 8.56 -13.69 4.95
CA ARG A 16 9.30 -14.57 5.86
C ARG A 16 8.44 -15.67 6.47
N LYS A 17 7.14 -15.44 6.64
CA LYS A 17 6.17 -16.39 7.21
C LYS A 17 5.48 -17.28 6.17
N GLN A 18 5.66 -17.01 4.87
CA GLN A 18 5.11 -17.85 3.81
C GLN A 18 5.80 -19.23 3.74
N PRO A 19 5.10 -20.28 3.28
CA PRO A 19 5.71 -21.58 2.98
C PRO A 19 6.83 -21.47 1.94
N GLU A 20 7.81 -22.38 1.98
CA GLU A 20 9.01 -22.27 1.12
C GLU A 20 8.69 -22.19 -0.38
N LYS A 21 7.75 -23.01 -0.86
CA LYS A 21 7.30 -22.97 -2.26
C LYS A 21 6.75 -21.59 -2.68
N VAL A 22 6.04 -20.91 -1.78
CA VAL A 22 5.51 -19.57 -2.03
C VAL A 22 6.64 -18.54 -1.99
N ARG A 23 7.60 -18.70 -1.06
CA ARG A 23 8.80 -17.84 -1.01
C ARG A 23 9.63 -17.96 -2.28
N GLU A 24 9.81 -19.16 -2.82
CA GLU A 24 10.54 -19.40 -4.06
C GLU A 24 9.85 -18.71 -5.26
N LEU A 25 8.53 -18.90 -5.41
CA LEU A 25 7.73 -18.21 -6.44
C LEU A 25 7.91 -16.69 -6.35
N ILE A 26 7.83 -16.13 -5.14
CA ILE A 26 8.04 -14.70 -4.90
C ILE A 26 9.48 -14.28 -5.21
N ARG A 27 10.51 -15.07 -4.83
CA ARG A 27 11.91 -14.72 -5.13
C ARG A 27 12.16 -14.65 -6.63
N ASN A 28 11.62 -15.60 -7.40
CA ASN A 28 11.77 -15.67 -8.85
C ASN A 28 11.03 -14.53 -9.57
N ASN A 29 9.97 -13.98 -8.95
CA ASN A 29 9.15 -12.90 -9.50
C ASN A 29 9.15 -11.64 -8.60
N ARG A 30 10.25 -11.40 -7.89
CA ARG A 30 10.33 -10.45 -6.76
C ARG A 30 9.80 -9.07 -7.07
N TRP A 31 10.09 -8.53 -8.25
CA TRP A 31 9.67 -7.19 -8.62
C TRP A 31 8.16 -7.06 -8.69
N LEU A 32 7.45 -8.08 -9.17
CA LEU A 32 5.99 -8.08 -9.23
C LEU A 32 5.36 -8.21 -7.85
N TYR A 33 5.93 -9.03 -6.95
CA TYR A 33 5.51 -9.03 -5.55
C TYR A 33 5.64 -7.64 -4.91
N LEU A 34 6.80 -7.01 -5.08
CA LEU A 34 7.08 -5.70 -4.51
C LEU A 34 6.22 -4.58 -5.13
N ILE A 35 5.86 -4.68 -6.42
CA ILE A 35 4.88 -3.76 -7.04
C ILE A 35 3.48 -4.04 -6.48
N GLY A 36 3.10 -5.32 -6.33
CA GLY A 36 1.82 -5.72 -5.77
C GLY A 36 1.60 -5.25 -4.33
N LEU A 37 2.65 -5.01 -3.55
CA LEU A 37 2.54 -4.39 -2.21
C LEU A 37 1.89 -3.00 -2.22
N HIS A 38 1.78 -2.37 -3.39
CA HIS A 38 1.08 -1.09 -3.58
C HIS A 38 -0.36 -1.26 -4.08
N GLY A 39 -0.82 -2.49 -4.31
CA GLY A 39 -2.18 -2.76 -4.74
C GLY A 39 -2.61 -1.86 -5.91
N PRO A 40 -3.77 -1.17 -5.82
CA PRO A 40 -4.22 -0.29 -6.87
C PRO A 40 -3.68 1.14 -6.79
N ASP A 41 -2.93 1.49 -5.73
CA ASP A 41 -2.38 2.84 -5.54
C ASP A 41 -1.43 3.26 -6.65
N ILE A 42 -0.82 2.29 -7.34
CA ILE A 42 0.00 2.56 -8.51
C ILE A 42 -0.75 3.43 -9.54
N LEU A 43 -2.08 3.24 -9.65
CA LEU A 43 -2.93 3.94 -10.60
C LEU A 43 -3.16 5.41 -10.22
N PHE A 44 -3.04 5.77 -8.93
CA PHE A 44 -3.13 7.17 -8.48
C PHE A 44 -2.10 8.06 -9.16
N TYR A 45 -0.95 7.50 -9.50
CA TYR A 45 0.16 8.25 -10.07
C TYR A 45 -0.01 8.50 -11.57
N TYR A 46 -0.98 7.89 -12.25
CA TYR A 46 -1.29 8.21 -13.63
C TYR A 46 -1.94 9.60 -13.72
N LYS A 47 -1.17 10.58 -14.24
CA LYS A 47 -1.58 12.00 -14.31
C LYS A 47 -2.13 12.51 -12.96
N ALA A 48 -1.37 12.27 -11.90
CA ALA A 48 -1.77 12.42 -10.49
C ALA A 48 -2.38 13.77 -10.08
N LEU A 49 -2.07 14.85 -10.79
CA LEU A 49 -2.54 16.21 -10.45
C LEU A 49 -3.96 16.51 -10.94
N THR A 50 -4.61 15.58 -11.63
CA THR A 50 -5.96 15.74 -12.17
C THR A 50 -6.74 14.42 -12.11
N SER A 51 -8.03 14.48 -11.79
CA SER A 51 -8.91 13.32 -11.93
C SER A 51 -8.97 12.85 -13.38
N ASN A 52 -8.90 11.54 -13.60
CA ASN A 52 -8.96 10.91 -14.91
C ASN A 52 -9.47 9.47 -14.80
N PRO A 53 -9.80 8.80 -15.92
CA PRO A 53 -10.34 7.43 -15.86
C PRO A 53 -9.41 6.42 -15.17
N VAL A 54 -8.09 6.54 -15.31
CA VAL A 54 -7.13 5.58 -14.75
C VAL A 54 -7.03 5.71 -13.22
N ASN A 55 -6.83 6.93 -12.70
CA ASN A 55 -6.73 7.09 -11.25
C ASN A 55 -8.07 6.86 -10.54
N THR A 56 -9.20 7.13 -11.20
CA THR A 56 -10.54 6.79 -10.70
C THR A 56 -10.70 5.29 -10.46
N VAL A 57 -10.16 4.43 -11.34
CA VAL A 57 -10.14 2.97 -11.10
C VAL A 57 -9.44 2.65 -9.78
N GLY A 58 -8.24 3.21 -9.57
CA GLY A 58 -7.51 3.02 -8.32
C GLY A 58 -8.30 3.47 -7.09
N PHE A 59 -8.96 4.63 -7.15
CA PHE A 59 -9.70 5.18 -6.00
C PHE A 59 -10.93 4.33 -5.71
N SER A 60 -11.68 3.97 -6.75
CA SER A 60 -12.92 3.20 -6.61
C SER A 60 -12.74 1.81 -6.00
N GLN A 61 -11.56 1.20 -6.17
CA GLN A 61 -11.28 -0.11 -5.57
C GLN A 61 -11.21 -0.07 -4.05
N HIS A 62 -10.86 1.07 -3.45
CA HIS A 62 -10.73 1.18 -2.00
C HIS A 62 -12.07 1.14 -1.25
N ASP A 63 -13.14 1.54 -1.95
CA ASP A 63 -14.51 1.62 -1.42
C ASP A 63 -15.34 0.36 -1.71
N ARG A 64 -14.79 -0.60 -2.45
CA ARG A 64 -15.46 -1.85 -2.84
C ARG A 64 -14.89 -3.04 -2.07
N PRO A 65 -15.69 -4.10 -1.87
CA PRO A 65 -15.18 -5.37 -1.36
C PRO A 65 -13.99 -5.85 -2.19
N ALA A 66 -12.92 -6.29 -1.51
CA ALA A 66 -11.74 -6.81 -2.21
C ALA A 66 -12.05 -8.05 -3.05
N ALA A 67 -13.09 -8.81 -2.71
CA ALA A 67 -13.60 -9.94 -3.50
C ALA A 67 -13.93 -9.54 -4.94
N GLU A 68 -14.46 -8.32 -5.16
CA GLU A 68 -14.76 -7.80 -6.51
C GLU A 68 -13.51 -7.68 -7.40
N PHE A 69 -12.32 -7.57 -6.80
CA PHE A 69 -11.05 -7.64 -7.53
C PHE A 69 -10.49 -9.08 -7.57
N PHE A 70 -10.41 -9.75 -6.41
CA PHE A 70 -9.70 -11.01 -6.29
C PHE A 70 -10.41 -12.18 -6.98
N GLU A 71 -11.75 -12.20 -7.06
CA GLU A 71 -12.46 -13.25 -7.79
C GLU A 71 -12.21 -13.18 -9.31
N PRO A 72 -12.40 -12.04 -10.01
CA PRO A 72 -12.01 -11.92 -11.41
C PRO A 72 -10.50 -12.16 -11.62
N ALA A 73 -9.64 -11.67 -10.73
CA ALA A 73 -8.21 -11.88 -10.83
C ALA A 73 -7.83 -13.37 -10.75
N ALA A 74 -8.55 -14.16 -9.95
CA ALA A 74 -8.36 -15.60 -9.90
C ALA A 74 -8.75 -16.27 -11.23
N ALA A 75 -9.82 -15.81 -11.88
CA ALA A 75 -10.23 -16.30 -13.20
C ALA A 75 -9.19 -15.97 -14.29
N VAL A 76 -8.62 -14.76 -14.29
CA VAL A 76 -7.51 -14.37 -15.16
C VAL A 76 -6.30 -15.28 -14.92
N CYS A 77 -5.88 -15.41 -13.66
CA CYS A 77 -4.71 -16.20 -13.29
C CYS A 77 -4.85 -17.69 -13.68
N SER A 78 -6.08 -18.23 -13.64
CA SER A 78 -6.37 -19.62 -13.99
C SER A 78 -6.22 -19.91 -15.50
N ARG A 79 -6.33 -18.88 -16.35
CA ARG A 79 -6.14 -18.99 -17.81
C ARG A 79 -4.67 -18.84 -18.22
N LEU A 80 -3.82 -18.33 -17.33
CA LEU A 80 -2.38 -18.20 -17.56
C LEU A 80 -1.65 -19.51 -17.30
N SER A 81 -0.51 -19.71 -17.96
CA SER A 81 0.35 -20.88 -17.81
C SER A 81 1.83 -20.50 -17.67
N GLY A 82 2.63 -21.44 -17.17
CA GLY A 82 4.08 -21.29 -17.02
C GLY A 82 4.50 -20.02 -16.27
N GLY A 83 5.57 -19.38 -16.74
CA GLY A 83 6.14 -18.19 -16.11
C GLY A 83 5.19 -16.99 -16.02
N ARG A 84 4.24 -16.83 -16.97
CA ARG A 84 3.22 -15.76 -16.86
C ARG A 84 2.30 -15.96 -15.68
N ARG A 85 1.91 -17.21 -15.38
CA ARG A 85 1.11 -17.54 -14.20
C ARG A 85 1.88 -17.26 -12.91
N GLU A 86 3.15 -17.63 -12.84
CA GLU A 86 3.98 -17.39 -11.65
C GLU A 86 4.18 -15.89 -11.39
N ALA A 87 4.41 -15.11 -12.44
CA ALA A 87 4.49 -13.66 -12.40
C ALA A 87 3.20 -13.02 -11.87
N ALA A 88 2.05 -13.41 -12.43
CA ALA A 88 0.71 -13.03 -11.99
C ALA A 88 0.45 -13.37 -10.52
N LEU A 89 0.75 -14.61 -10.11
CA LEU A 89 0.62 -15.04 -8.71
C LEU A 89 1.46 -14.21 -7.77
N SER A 90 2.70 -13.90 -8.16
CA SER A 90 3.59 -13.10 -7.33
C SER A 90 3.05 -11.69 -7.13
N TYR A 91 2.49 -11.07 -8.17
CA TYR A 91 1.82 -9.77 -8.06
C TYR A 91 0.61 -9.82 -7.13
N LEU A 92 -0.28 -10.81 -7.31
CA LEU A 92 -1.49 -10.96 -6.49
C LEU A 92 -1.17 -11.25 -5.02
N LEU A 93 -0.12 -12.01 -4.72
CA LEU A 93 0.35 -12.21 -3.34
C LEU A 93 0.84 -10.91 -2.70
N GLY A 94 1.45 -10.01 -3.48
CA GLY A 94 1.77 -8.66 -3.04
C GLY A 94 0.50 -7.86 -2.76
N PHE A 95 -0.48 -7.92 -3.67
CA PHE A 95 -1.76 -7.22 -3.53
C PHE A 95 -2.54 -7.68 -2.29
N ILE A 96 -2.54 -8.99 -1.99
CA ILE A 96 -3.14 -9.51 -0.75
C ILE A 96 -2.45 -8.91 0.49
N CYS A 97 -1.13 -8.65 0.45
CA CYS A 97 -0.45 -7.97 1.55
C CYS A 97 -0.91 -6.52 1.68
N HIS A 98 -1.06 -5.82 0.57
CA HIS A 98 -1.60 -4.45 0.56
C HIS A 98 -2.99 -4.40 1.22
N PHE A 99 -3.94 -5.17 0.68
CA PHE A 99 -5.30 -5.28 1.22
C PHE A 99 -5.33 -5.63 2.71
N ALA A 100 -4.53 -6.61 3.13
CA ALA A 100 -4.52 -7.06 4.52
C ALA A 100 -4.03 -5.97 5.49
N LEU A 101 -3.06 -5.14 5.08
CA LEU A 101 -2.56 -4.06 5.92
C LEU A 101 -3.57 -2.90 5.99
N ASP A 102 -4.12 -2.49 4.85
CA ASP A 102 -5.06 -1.36 4.78
C ASP A 102 -6.33 -1.62 5.56
N SER A 103 -6.96 -2.77 5.31
CA SER A 103 -8.19 -3.18 5.98
C SER A 103 -8.01 -3.36 7.50
N MET A 104 -6.78 -3.50 7.99
CA MET A 104 -6.46 -3.56 9.42
C MET A 104 -6.18 -2.17 10.00
N CYS A 105 -5.59 -1.26 9.23
CA CYS A 105 -5.12 0.03 9.71
C CYS A 105 -6.17 1.14 9.56
N HIS A 106 -6.92 1.16 8.46
CA HIS A 106 -7.72 2.33 8.09
C HIS A 106 -8.85 2.67 9.05
N SER A 107 -9.45 1.69 9.74
CA SER A 107 -10.45 2.00 10.76
C SER A 107 -9.85 2.83 11.90
N TYR A 108 -8.62 2.53 12.32
CA TYR A 108 -7.94 3.35 13.32
C TYR A 108 -7.48 4.69 12.77
N VAL A 109 -6.95 4.74 11.55
CA VAL A 109 -6.54 6.00 10.89
C VAL A 109 -7.73 6.95 10.80
N GLU A 110 -8.90 6.48 10.35
CA GLU A 110 -10.12 7.27 10.29
C GLU A 110 -10.49 7.83 11.68
N LYS A 111 -10.50 6.98 12.70
CA LYS A 111 -10.77 7.43 14.06
C LYS A 111 -9.76 8.50 14.53
N LYS A 112 -8.47 8.31 14.28
CA LYS A 112 -7.41 9.25 14.66
C LYS A 112 -7.59 10.59 13.96
N ILE A 113 -7.97 10.62 12.68
CA ILE A 113 -8.29 11.85 11.94
C ILE A 113 -9.42 12.60 12.64
N GLN A 114 -10.52 11.92 12.95
CA GLN A 114 -11.71 12.56 13.54
C GLN A 114 -11.46 13.12 14.95
N VAL A 115 -10.59 12.47 15.73
CA VAL A 115 -10.27 12.91 17.11
C VAL A 115 -9.21 14.01 17.13
N SER A 116 -8.17 13.90 16.30
CA SER A 116 -6.99 14.77 16.39
C SER A 116 -6.94 15.90 15.36
N GLY A 117 -7.73 15.81 14.28
CA GLY A 117 -7.65 16.72 13.13
C GLY A 117 -6.36 16.55 12.29
N ILE A 118 -5.49 15.59 12.63
CA ILE A 118 -4.29 15.28 11.85
C ILE A 118 -4.72 14.63 10.54
N SER A 119 -4.20 15.13 9.42
CA SER A 119 -4.52 14.60 8.10
C SER A 119 -4.09 13.14 7.95
N HIS A 120 -4.92 12.37 7.25
CA HIS A 120 -4.66 10.99 6.82
C HIS A 120 -3.20 10.74 6.40
N THR A 121 -2.72 11.56 5.47
CA THR A 121 -1.39 11.42 4.85
C THR A 121 -0.24 11.75 5.82
N GLU A 122 -0.48 12.57 6.84
CA GLU A 122 0.51 12.90 7.88
C GLU A 122 0.71 11.71 8.84
N ILE A 123 -0.38 11.06 9.25
CA ILE A 123 -0.34 9.85 10.10
C ILE A 123 0.50 8.76 9.42
N GLU A 124 0.30 8.56 8.12
CA GLU A 124 0.98 7.51 7.34
C GLU A 124 2.44 7.83 7.06
N VAL A 125 2.77 9.08 6.77
CA VAL A 125 4.17 9.51 6.62
C VAL A 125 4.95 9.40 7.91
N GLU A 126 4.35 9.74 9.04
CA GLU A 126 5.02 9.60 10.33
C GLU A 126 5.24 8.14 10.70
N PHE A 127 4.31 7.27 10.33
CA PHE A 127 4.51 5.83 10.48
C PHE A 127 5.66 5.32 9.60
N ASP A 128 5.70 5.70 8.32
CA ASP A 128 6.83 5.40 7.41
C ASP A 128 8.16 5.93 7.96
N ARG A 129 8.17 7.16 8.46
CA ARG A 129 9.33 7.80 9.08
C ARG A 129 9.82 6.99 10.29
N MET A 130 8.92 6.61 11.19
CA MET A 130 9.26 5.81 12.38
C MET A 130 9.92 4.49 11.97
N LEU A 131 9.35 3.79 10.99
CA LEU A 131 9.89 2.53 10.47
C LEU A 131 11.26 2.72 9.83
N MET A 132 11.45 3.76 9.00
CA MET A 132 12.74 4.06 8.37
C MET A 132 13.83 4.37 9.40
N VAL A 133 13.54 5.21 10.40
CA VAL A 133 14.50 5.55 11.46
C VAL A 133 14.89 4.30 12.23
N ARG A 134 13.93 3.43 12.57
CA ARG A 134 14.19 2.17 13.27
C ARG A 134 15.06 1.21 12.46
N ASP A 135 14.88 1.18 11.14
CA ASP A 135 15.70 0.37 10.22
C ASP A 135 17.06 1.05 9.90
N GLY A 136 17.41 2.16 10.57
CA GLY A 136 18.69 2.85 10.43
C GLY A 136 18.84 3.69 9.16
N LEU A 137 17.72 4.07 8.54
CA LEU A 137 17.68 4.84 7.29
C LEU A 137 17.46 6.34 7.56
N ASP A 138 18.03 7.21 6.72
CA ASP A 138 17.69 8.64 6.70
C ASP A 138 16.34 8.83 5.98
N PRO A 139 15.24 9.20 6.68
CA PRO A 139 13.92 9.33 6.08
C PRO A 139 13.83 10.42 4.99
N LEU A 140 14.75 11.39 4.99
CA LEU A 140 14.77 12.49 4.02
C LEU A 140 15.55 12.15 2.75
N ARG A 141 16.30 11.04 2.75
CA ARG A 141 17.15 10.60 1.63
C ARG A 141 16.80 9.22 1.12
N HIS A 142 16.05 8.43 1.88
CA HIS A 142 15.68 7.09 1.47
C HIS A 142 14.70 7.12 0.29
N SER A 143 14.96 6.28 -0.72
CA SER A 143 14.07 6.15 -1.87
C SER A 143 12.96 5.14 -1.57
N LEU A 144 11.73 5.64 -1.43
CA LEU A 144 10.55 4.83 -1.16
C LEU A 144 10.18 3.88 -2.32
N THR A 145 10.48 4.24 -3.56
CA THR A 145 10.06 3.49 -4.76
C THR A 145 11.21 2.75 -5.44
N GLY A 146 12.33 2.51 -4.75
CA GLY A 146 13.51 1.86 -5.33
C GLY A 146 13.26 0.45 -5.87
N HIS A 147 12.23 -0.24 -5.34
CA HIS A 147 11.77 -1.55 -5.78
C HIS A 147 10.83 -1.55 -6.99
N ILE A 148 10.30 -0.39 -7.39
CA ILE A 148 9.38 -0.30 -8.52
C ILE A 148 10.19 -0.36 -9.83
N ARG A 149 9.90 -1.40 -10.63
CA ARG A 149 10.52 -1.62 -11.95
C ARG A 149 9.48 -1.38 -13.05
N PRO A 150 9.42 -0.16 -13.62
CA PRO A 150 8.44 0.20 -14.64
C PRO A 150 8.87 -0.32 -16.02
N THR A 151 8.81 -1.64 -16.20
CA THR A 151 9.09 -2.30 -17.48
C THR A 151 7.78 -2.68 -18.16
N ALA A 152 7.79 -2.73 -19.50
CA ALA A 152 6.67 -3.21 -20.30
C ALA A 152 6.17 -4.59 -19.82
N GLY A 153 7.08 -5.52 -19.50
CA GLY A 153 6.72 -6.85 -19.00
C GLY A 153 6.00 -6.84 -17.65
N ASN A 154 6.44 -6.02 -16.70
CA ASN A 154 5.73 -5.89 -15.41
C ASN A 154 4.38 -5.20 -15.61
N ALA A 155 4.32 -4.16 -16.45
CA ALA A 155 3.08 -3.46 -16.76
C ALA A 155 2.06 -4.36 -17.45
N ALA A 156 2.49 -5.28 -18.31
CA ALA A 156 1.62 -6.24 -18.97
C ALA A 156 0.94 -7.17 -17.95
N VAL A 157 1.69 -7.69 -16.97
CA VAL A 157 1.12 -8.52 -15.90
C VAL A 157 0.11 -7.74 -15.06
N ILE A 158 0.35 -6.47 -14.79
CA ILE A 158 -0.58 -5.62 -14.04
C ILE A 158 -1.85 -5.39 -14.86
N ALA A 159 -1.72 -5.01 -16.14
CA ALA A 159 -2.84 -4.73 -17.03
C ALA A 159 -3.78 -5.93 -17.22
N ASP A 160 -3.27 -7.17 -17.15
CA ASP A 160 -4.10 -8.38 -17.19
C ASP A 160 -5.22 -8.38 -16.10
N PHE A 161 -5.04 -7.64 -14.99
CA PHE A 161 -5.99 -7.58 -13.87
C PHE A 161 -6.89 -6.35 -13.85
N PHE A 162 -6.67 -5.38 -14.73
CA PHE A 162 -7.44 -4.15 -14.78
C PHE A 162 -8.00 -3.95 -16.19
N PRO A 163 -9.24 -4.40 -16.46
CA PRO A 163 -9.78 -4.48 -17.82
C PRO A 163 -9.85 -3.12 -18.53
N ASP A 164 -10.01 -2.03 -17.77
CA ASP A 164 -10.10 -0.66 -18.31
C ASP A 164 -8.74 0.04 -18.45
N ILE A 165 -7.63 -0.64 -18.12
CA ILE A 165 -6.29 -0.06 -18.07
C ILE A 165 -5.38 -0.76 -19.09
N THR A 166 -4.82 0.01 -20.02
CA THR A 166 -3.85 -0.54 -20.98
C THR A 166 -2.49 -0.77 -20.35
N GLN A 167 -1.66 -1.62 -20.97
CA GLN A 167 -0.28 -1.83 -20.56
C GLN A 167 0.51 -0.51 -20.51
N GLU A 168 0.35 0.37 -21.49
CA GLU A 168 1.05 1.66 -21.56
C GLU A 168 0.61 2.58 -20.42
N GLN A 169 -0.67 2.54 -20.04
CA GLN A 169 -1.18 3.29 -18.91
C GLN A 169 -0.61 2.76 -17.59
N ALA A 170 -0.59 1.44 -17.40
CA ALA A 170 0.03 0.82 -16.23
C ALA A 170 1.53 1.14 -16.15
N GLU A 171 2.27 1.04 -17.25
CA GLU A 171 3.69 1.40 -17.29
C GLU A 171 3.91 2.87 -16.94
N ARG A 172 3.12 3.76 -17.54
CA ARG A 172 3.17 5.20 -17.27
C ARG A 172 2.86 5.50 -15.80
N ALA A 173 1.89 4.81 -15.20
CA ALA A 173 1.55 4.95 -13.79
C ALA A 173 2.75 4.59 -12.90
N LEU A 174 3.43 3.46 -13.15
CA LEU A 174 4.65 3.07 -12.42
C LEU A 174 5.79 4.07 -12.63
N ARG A 175 6.02 4.55 -13.86
CA ARG A 175 7.05 5.57 -14.14
C ARG A 175 6.76 6.87 -13.39
N SER A 176 5.50 7.31 -13.42
CA SER A 176 5.04 8.49 -12.69
C SER A 176 5.22 8.32 -11.19
N MET A 177 4.89 7.17 -10.62
CA MET A 177 5.08 6.88 -9.19
C MET A 177 6.55 7.07 -8.77
N VAL A 178 7.47 6.50 -9.54
CA VAL A 178 8.92 6.66 -9.32
C VAL A 178 9.34 8.12 -9.47
N TRP A 179 8.82 8.82 -10.47
CA TRP A 179 9.17 10.22 -10.74
C TRP A 179 8.68 11.16 -9.62
N TYR A 180 7.41 11.08 -9.23
CA TYR A 180 6.82 11.91 -8.16
C TYR A 180 7.53 11.66 -6.83
N ASN A 181 7.79 10.41 -6.46
CA ASN A 181 8.53 10.11 -5.23
C ASN A 181 9.96 10.70 -5.24
N ARG A 182 10.67 10.62 -6.36
CA ARG A 182 12.00 11.27 -6.49
C ARG A 182 11.93 12.79 -6.45
N LEU A 183 10.87 13.38 -7.02
CA LEU A 183 10.64 14.81 -6.95
C LEU A 183 10.43 15.23 -5.49
N LEU A 184 9.58 14.53 -4.76
CA LEU A 184 9.24 14.82 -3.37
C LEU A 184 10.36 14.46 -2.37
N LEU A 185 11.38 13.68 -2.77
CA LEU A 185 12.59 13.49 -1.97
C LEU A 185 13.40 14.80 -1.90
N ALA A 186 13.13 15.62 -0.88
CA ALA A 186 13.64 16.99 -0.76
C ALA A 186 14.30 17.24 0.62
N PRO A 187 15.55 16.78 0.84
CA PRO A 187 16.27 17.01 2.10
C PRO A 187 16.62 18.50 2.30
N GLY A 188 17.01 19.20 1.23
CA GLY A 188 17.39 20.62 1.26
C GLY A 188 16.20 21.58 1.43
N ALA A 189 16.43 22.69 2.12
CA ALA A 189 15.35 23.66 2.44
C ALA A 189 14.80 24.35 1.19
N GLY A 190 15.66 24.72 0.23
CA GLY A 190 15.25 25.40 -1.00
C GLY A 190 14.33 24.55 -1.88
N LYS A 191 14.75 23.31 -2.21
CA LYS A 191 13.91 22.37 -2.99
C LYS A 191 12.55 22.14 -2.32
N ARG A 192 12.55 21.95 -1.00
CA ARG A 192 11.31 21.72 -0.23
C ARG A 192 10.39 22.93 -0.26
N ALA A 193 10.92 24.15 -0.07
CA ALA A 193 10.15 25.39 -0.15
C ALA A 193 9.54 25.59 -1.54
N LEU A 194 10.30 25.35 -2.60
CA LEU A 194 9.82 25.42 -3.98
C LEU A 194 8.68 24.43 -4.25
N ILE A 195 8.85 23.16 -3.85
CA ILE A 195 7.81 22.13 -3.99
C ILE A 195 6.54 22.55 -3.24
N CYS A 196 6.67 22.99 -1.99
CA CYS A 196 5.54 23.47 -1.20
C CYS A 196 4.83 24.65 -1.88
N ALA A 197 5.57 25.60 -2.45
CA ALA A 197 5.00 26.74 -3.15
C ALA A 197 4.22 26.31 -4.41
N VAL A 198 4.80 25.45 -5.25
CA VAL A 198 4.15 24.91 -6.46
C VAL A 198 2.89 24.12 -6.11
N LEU A 199 2.95 23.29 -5.07
CA LEU A 199 1.80 22.52 -4.61
C LEU A 199 0.68 23.42 -4.07
N LYS A 200 1.02 24.50 -3.35
CA LYS A 200 0.02 25.48 -2.89
C LYS A 200 -0.62 26.24 -4.05
N LEU A 201 0.19 26.70 -5.01
CA LEU A 201 -0.29 27.43 -6.19
C LEU A 201 -1.16 26.55 -7.10
N SER A 202 -0.87 25.26 -7.21
CA SER A 202 -1.67 24.31 -7.99
C SER A 202 -2.88 23.75 -7.25
N GLY A 203 -3.09 24.12 -5.97
CA GLY A 203 -4.16 23.57 -5.13
C GLY A 203 -3.95 22.12 -4.65
N ASN A 204 -2.81 21.51 -4.97
CA ASN A 204 -2.50 20.11 -4.66
C ASN A 204 -1.73 19.93 -3.33
N TYR A 205 -1.57 21.00 -2.54
CA TYR A 205 -0.78 20.95 -1.30
C TYR A 205 -1.32 19.94 -0.30
N GLU A 206 -2.61 19.98 0.02
CA GLU A 206 -3.19 19.07 1.01
C GLU A 206 -3.12 17.59 0.57
N ALA A 207 -3.32 17.32 -0.72
CA ALA A 207 -3.24 15.97 -1.27
C ALA A 207 -1.81 15.40 -1.29
N MET A 208 -0.81 16.23 -1.59
CA MET A 208 0.57 15.78 -1.83
C MET A 208 1.52 16.03 -0.64
N ARG A 209 1.18 16.89 0.31
CA ARG A 209 2.07 17.25 1.43
C ARG A 209 2.43 16.05 2.29
N GLY A 210 1.51 15.13 2.51
CA GLY A 210 1.79 13.90 3.25
C GLY A 210 2.37 12.78 2.39
N GLN A 211 3.03 13.12 1.27
CA GLN A 211 4.05 12.26 0.65
C GLN A 211 5.47 12.82 0.92
N LEU A 212 5.56 14.00 1.52
CA LEU A 212 6.80 14.71 1.77
C LEU A 212 7.26 14.46 3.22
N VAL A 213 8.05 13.41 3.42
CA VAL A 213 8.53 12.98 4.76
C VAL A 213 9.00 14.15 5.62
N ASN A 214 8.50 14.25 6.86
CA ASN A 214 8.83 15.35 7.75
C ASN A 214 10.30 15.32 8.18
N ARG A 215 10.87 16.50 8.44
CA ARG A 215 12.26 16.65 8.90
C ARG A 215 12.44 16.14 10.32
N ASN A 216 11.53 16.57 11.18
CA ASN A 216 11.44 16.20 12.57
C ASN A 216 10.17 15.37 12.75
N THR A 217 10.20 14.43 13.68
CA THR A 217 9.02 13.64 14.03
C THR A 217 7.92 14.55 14.56
N ASN A 218 6.70 14.33 14.09
CA ASN A 218 5.52 14.97 14.62
C ASN A 218 5.09 14.22 15.89
N LEU A 219 5.29 14.86 17.05
CA LEU A 219 5.03 14.25 18.35
C LEU A 219 3.56 13.84 18.53
N ALA A 220 2.63 14.48 17.82
CA ALA A 220 1.20 14.16 17.87
C ALA A 220 0.81 12.87 17.12
N CYS A 221 1.77 12.27 16.39
CA CYS A 221 1.62 11.00 15.68
C CYS A 221 2.35 9.83 16.35
N LEU A 222 2.95 10.03 17.54
CA LEU A 222 3.68 8.95 18.23
C LEU A 222 2.73 7.82 18.66
N ASP A 223 1.57 8.15 19.22
CA ASP A 223 0.54 7.18 19.59
C ASP A 223 0.05 6.42 18.35
N SER A 224 -0.27 7.12 17.26
CA SER A 224 -0.76 6.49 16.05
C SER A 224 0.29 5.61 15.38
N SER A 225 1.56 5.99 15.43
CA SER A 225 2.64 5.18 14.87
C SER A 225 2.81 3.86 15.64
N ILE A 226 2.69 3.89 16.97
CA ILE A 226 2.72 2.68 17.81
C ILE A 226 1.49 1.80 17.52
N ARG A 227 0.29 2.39 17.44
CA ARG A 227 -0.92 1.64 17.12
C ARG A 227 -0.81 0.96 15.76
N LEU A 228 -0.36 1.68 14.74
CA LEU A 228 -0.20 1.16 13.39
C LEU A 228 0.85 0.05 13.31
N GLU A 229 1.92 0.12 14.10
CA GLU A 229 2.85 -1.00 14.22
C GLU A 229 2.18 -2.25 14.78
N LYS A 230 1.41 -2.12 15.86
CA LYS A 230 0.70 -3.25 16.46
C LYS A 230 -0.29 -3.88 15.47
N LEU A 231 -1.02 -3.04 14.74
CA LEU A 231 -1.94 -3.48 13.68
C LEU A 231 -1.18 -4.16 12.53
N MET A 232 0.00 -3.66 12.15
CA MET A 232 0.88 -4.31 11.17
C MET A 232 1.27 -5.73 11.61
N GLU A 233 1.71 -5.91 12.87
CA GLU A 233 2.05 -7.24 13.38
C GLU A 233 0.85 -8.19 13.38
N ARG A 234 -0.33 -7.69 13.76
CA ARG A 234 -1.59 -8.45 13.71
C ARG A 234 -2.01 -8.81 12.28
N ALA A 235 -1.71 -7.94 11.30
CA ALA A 235 -2.02 -8.18 9.90
C ALA A 235 -1.13 -9.27 9.26
N VAL A 236 0.05 -9.58 9.83
CA VAL A 236 0.95 -10.60 9.27
C VAL A 236 0.30 -11.98 9.18
N PRO A 237 -0.22 -12.59 10.27
CA PRO A 237 -0.88 -13.89 10.19
C PRO A 237 -2.16 -13.85 9.35
N LEU A 238 -2.88 -12.73 9.33
CA LEU A 238 -4.02 -12.53 8.45
C LEU A 238 -3.60 -12.65 6.97
N SER A 239 -2.58 -11.90 6.54
CA SER A 239 -2.12 -11.91 5.15
C SER A 239 -1.61 -13.29 4.71
N VAL A 240 -0.92 -14.03 5.60
CA VAL A 240 -0.50 -15.41 5.33
C VAL A 240 -1.72 -16.33 5.16
N ARG A 241 -2.74 -16.20 6.02
CA ARG A 241 -4.00 -16.95 5.90
C ARG A 241 -4.71 -16.66 4.57
N LEU A 242 -4.85 -15.38 4.22
CA LEU A 242 -5.50 -14.95 2.98
C LEU A 242 -4.72 -15.43 1.75
N SER A 243 -3.39 -15.35 1.77
CA SER A 243 -2.53 -15.89 0.70
C SER A 243 -2.76 -17.39 0.51
N LYS A 244 -2.78 -18.17 1.59
CA LYS A 244 -3.04 -19.62 1.55
C LYS A 244 -4.45 -19.92 1.05
N ASN A 245 -5.45 -19.17 1.51
CA ASN A 245 -6.82 -19.33 1.05
C ASN A 245 -6.94 -19.04 -0.45
N PHE A 246 -6.37 -17.93 -0.93
CA PHE A 246 -6.42 -17.54 -2.33
C PHE A 246 -5.75 -18.56 -3.25
N LEU A 247 -4.59 -19.09 -2.85
CA LEU A 247 -3.91 -20.16 -3.60
C LEU A 247 -4.75 -21.44 -3.67
N ARG A 248 -5.45 -21.81 -2.59
CA ARG A 248 -6.38 -22.95 -2.60
C ARG A 248 -7.61 -22.68 -3.48
N PHE A 249 -8.15 -21.48 -3.43
CA PHE A 249 -9.28 -21.06 -4.26
C PHE A 249 -8.94 -21.19 -5.76
N LEU A 250 -7.73 -20.79 -6.15
CA LEU A 250 -7.20 -20.97 -7.52
C LEU A 250 -7.05 -22.43 -7.96
N GLU A 251 -6.91 -23.36 -7.02
CA GLU A 251 -6.88 -24.80 -7.29
C GLU A 251 -8.30 -25.42 -7.35
N GLY A 252 -9.35 -24.60 -7.29
CA GLY A 252 -10.74 -25.06 -7.18
C GLY A 252 -11.08 -25.65 -5.80
N ARG A 253 -10.26 -25.37 -4.78
CA ARG A 253 -10.39 -25.97 -3.45
C ARG A 253 -10.96 -24.98 -2.43
N GLY A 254 -12.28 -24.97 -2.31
CA GLY A 254 -13.00 -24.14 -1.34
C GLY A 254 -13.42 -22.79 -1.92
N ARG A 255 -13.82 -21.87 -1.04
CA ARG A 255 -14.27 -20.52 -1.39
C ARG A 255 -13.24 -19.48 -0.96
N LEU A 256 -13.32 -18.30 -1.55
CA LEU A 256 -12.56 -17.13 -1.12
C LEU A 256 -12.89 -16.81 0.36
N ASP A 257 -11.89 -16.47 1.15
CA ASP A 257 -12.04 -16.16 2.58
C ASP A 257 -13.04 -14.99 2.76
N PRO A 258 -14.06 -15.10 3.63
CA PRO A 258 -15.05 -14.03 3.81
C PRO A 258 -14.44 -12.67 4.21
N TYR A 259 -13.19 -12.64 4.68
CA TYR A 259 -12.49 -11.39 4.94
C TYR A 259 -12.31 -10.54 3.67
N PHE A 260 -12.28 -11.14 2.47
CA PHE A 260 -12.24 -10.41 1.20
C PHE A 260 -13.52 -9.61 0.92
N GLU A 261 -14.62 -9.84 1.65
CA GLU A 261 -15.82 -8.99 1.57
C GLU A 261 -15.62 -7.60 2.21
N LYS A 262 -14.50 -7.40 2.91
CA LYS A 262 -14.14 -6.07 3.42
C LYS A 262 -13.59 -5.19 2.30
N THR A 263 -13.78 -3.89 2.46
CA THR A 263 -13.12 -2.87 1.66
C THR A 263 -11.69 -2.62 2.18
N PHE A 264 -10.92 -1.84 1.43
CA PHE A 264 -9.59 -1.42 1.85
C PHE A 264 -9.68 -0.30 2.90
N GLY A 265 -10.73 0.51 2.85
CA GLY A 265 -10.98 1.64 3.75
C GLY A 265 -11.42 1.27 5.17
N ALA A 266 -11.86 2.28 5.92
CA ALA A 266 -12.19 2.17 7.35
C ALA A 266 -13.39 1.25 7.67
N GLY A 267 -14.28 1.01 6.71
CA GLY A 267 -15.47 0.18 6.88
C GLY A 267 -16.39 0.65 8.02
N GLY A 268 -17.15 -0.28 8.61
CA GLY A 268 -17.97 -0.04 9.81
C GLY A 268 -17.19 -0.24 11.11
N GLY A 269 -17.69 0.31 12.22
CA GLY A 269 -17.15 0.06 13.57
C GLY A 269 -15.96 0.92 13.99
N TRP A 270 -15.38 1.74 13.09
CA TRP A 270 -14.24 2.60 13.44
C TRP A 270 -14.53 3.58 14.59
N ARG A 271 -15.80 3.99 14.77
CA ARG A 271 -16.21 4.94 15.81
C ARG A 271 -15.93 4.45 17.23
N GLU A 272 -15.93 3.14 17.44
CA GLU A 272 -15.74 2.49 18.73
C GLU A 272 -14.25 2.29 19.08
N ILE A 273 -13.35 2.49 18.11
CA ILE A 273 -11.92 2.35 18.34
C ILE A 273 -11.44 3.51 19.24
N PRO A 274 -10.71 3.25 20.33
CA PRO A 274 -10.17 4.33 21.15
C PRO A 274 -8.93 4.96 20.50
N VAL A 275 -8.77 6.27 20.67
CA VAL A 275 -7.51 7.00 20.44
C VAL A 275 -6.95 7.33 21.80
N LEU A 276 -5.84 6.68 22.14
CA LEU A 276 -5.26 6.71 23.47
C LEU A 276 -4.09 7.69 23.54
N SER A 277 -3.75 8.13 24.75
CA SER A 277 -2.49 8.84 24.96
C SER A 277 -1.29 7.90 24.68
N LEU A 278 -0.11 8.48 24.42
CA LEU A 278 1.10 7.70 24.17
C LEU A 278 1.39 6.65 25.26
N GLN A 279 1.17 6.99 26.53
CA GLN A 279 1.46 6.09 27.66
C GLN A 279 0.48 4.91 27.74
N GLU A 280 -0.79 5.17 27.47
CA GLU A 280 -1.82 4.13 27.39
C GLU A 280 -1.60 3.25 26.14
N GLU A 281 -1.26 3.88 25.02
CA GLU A 281 -1.02 3.23 23.74
C GLU A 281 0.13 2.24 23.83
N LEU A 282 1.20 2.52 24.58
CA LEU A 282 2.29 1.57 24.81
C LEU A 282 1.81 0.25 25.44
N ARG A 283 0.80 0.29 26.33
CA ARG A 283 0.29 -0.86 27.08
C ARG A 283 -0.94 -1.52 26.43
N TYR A 284 -1.57 -0.84 25.49
CA TYR A 284 -2.78 -1.33 24.82
C TYR A 284 -2.49 -2.50 23.87
N GLU A 285 -3.30 -3.56 23.88
CA GLU A 285 -3.21 -4.69 22.95
C GLU A 285 -4.32 -4.60 21.89
N VAL A 286 -3.95 -4.80 20.62
CA VAL A 286 -4.87 -4.68 19.47
C VAL A 286 -5.48 -6.01 19.06
#